data_AF-A0A2E8CA47-F1
#
_entry.id   AF-A0A2E8CA47-F1
#
_cell.length_a   1.000
_cell.length_b   1.000
_cell.length_c   1.000
_cell.angle_alpha   90.00
_cell.angle_beta   90.00
_cell.angle_gamma   90.00
#
_symmetry.space_group_name_H-M   'P 1'
#
loop_
_entity.id
_entity.type
_entity.pdbx_description
1 polymer ?
#
loop_
_entity_poly.entity_id
_entity_poly.type
_entity_poly.pdbx_seq_one_letter_code
_entity_poly.pdbx_strand_id
1 'polypeptide(L)' 'MNMQWDYYVSTIITDPNEKSKNAEKLEVMMRKQGLANWELVNVVPSGNNALYAIYKKPLT' A
#
# COMPACT_ATOMS: atom_id res chain seq x y z
N MET A 1 -15.01 15.23 -17.15
CA MET A 1 -15.35 13.84 -16.75
C MET A 1 -14.76 13.62 -15.37
N ASN A 2 -15.58 13.30 -14.36
CA ASN A 2 -15.06 12.96 -13.03
C ASN A 2 -14.51 11.54 -13.09
N MET A 3 -13.18 11.42 -13.00
CA MET A 3 -12.52 10.13 -12.84
C MET A 3 -12.91 9.52 -11.49
N GLN A 4 -13.54 8.35 -11.52
CA GLN A 4 -13.87 7.57 -10.32
C GLN A 4 -12.75 6.55 -10.05
N TRP A 5 -12.52 6.22 -8.78
CA TRP A 5 -11.41 5.36 -8.35
C TRP A 5 -11.90 4.28 -7.39
N ASP A 6 -11.47 3.04 -7.61
CA ASP A 6 -11.61 1.95 -6.65
C ASP A 6 -10.42 1.98 -5.69
N TYR A 7 -10.68 1.82 -4.39
CA TYR A 7 -9.64 1.75 -3.37
C TYR A 7 -9.56 0.34 -2.77
N TYR A 8 -8.34 -0.14 -2.55
CA TYR A 8 -8.08 -1.44 -1.92
C TYR A 8 -7.08 -1.30 -0.78
N VAL A 9 -7.28 -2.08 0.29
CA VAL A 9 -6.40 -2.10 1.45
C VAL A 9 -5.85 -3.51 1.62
N SER A 10 -4.52 -3.64 1.54
CA SER A 10 -3.82 -4.88 1.90
C SER A 10 -3.27 -4.77 3.31
N THR A 11 -3.47 -5.82 4.11
CA THR A 11 -2.86 -5.92 5.45
C THR A 11 -1.57 -6.72 5.36
N ILE A 12 -0.49 -6.15 5.87
CA ILE A 12 0.83 -6.75 5.89
C ILE A 12 1.24 -6.91 7.35
N ILE A 13 1.53 -8.14 7.76
CA ILE A 13 2.03 -8.43 9.10
C ILE A 13 3.55 -8.30 9.08
N THR A 14 4.10 -7.50 10.00
CA THR A 14 5.52 -7.20 10.12
C THR A 14 5.96 -7.21 11.58
N ASP A 15 7.25 -7.48 11.83
CA ASP A 15 7.83 -7.27 13.15
C ASP A 15 7.62 -5.81 13.60
N PRO A 16 7.14 -5.55 14.83
CA PRO A 16 6.96 -4.21 15.37
C PRO A 16 8.22 -3.34 15.29
N ASN A 17 9.40 -3.93 15.48
CA ASN A 17 10.68 -3.23 15.54
C ASN A 17 11.21 -2.85 14.15
N GLU A 18 10.75 -3.53 13.10
CA GLU A 18 11.15 -3.28 11.72
C GLU A 18 10.05 -2.59 10.90
N LYS A 19 8.93 -2.23 11.53
CA LYS A 19 7.71 -1.73 10.87
C LYS A 19 7.97 -0.55 9.92
N SER A 20 8.65 0.49 10.37
CA SER A 20 8.92 1.68 9.54
C SER A 20 9.83 1.36 8.35
N LYS A 21 10.88 0.56 8.58
CA LYS A 21 11.82 0.11 7.53
C LYS A 21 11.13 -0.78 6.50
N ASN A 22 10.22 -1.63 6.94
CA ASN A 22 9.45 -2.52 6.06
C ASN A 22 8.41 -1.74 5.25
N ALA A 23 7.79 -0.70 5.83
CA ALA A 23 6.88 0.18 5.09
C ALA A 23 7.58 0.85 3.89
N GLU A 24 8.76 1.44 4.11
CA GLU A 24 9.55 2.08 3.03
C GLU A 24 9.97 1.08 1.95
N LYS A 25 10.46 -0.11 2.37
CA LYS A 25 10.84 -1.17 1.41
C LYS A 25 9.66 -1.65 0.58
N LEU A 26 8.49 -1.83 1.21
CA LEU A 26 7.27 -2.24 0.54
C LEU A 26 6.81 -1.20 -0.47
N GLU A 27 6.83 0.07 -0.10
CA GLU A 27 6.52 1.16 -1.01
C GLU A 27 7.45 1.15 -2.24
N VAL A 28 8.77 1.01 -2.03
CA VAL A 28 9.75 0.95 -3.12
C VAL A 28 9.53 -0.29 -4.00
N MET A 29 9.31 -1.46 -3.42
CA MET A 29 9.06 -2.69 -4.18
C MET A 29 7.79 -2.60 -5.01
N MET A 30 6.70 -2.05 -4.44
CA MET A 30 5.40 -1.95 -5.09
C MET A 30 5.40 -0.92 -6.21
N ARG A 31 6.09 0.22 -6.02
CA ARG A 31 6.32 1.20 -7.09
C ARG A 31 7.16 0.61 -8.24
N LYS A 32 8.15 -0.25 -7.94
CA LYS A 32 9.01 -0.86 -8.95
C LYS A 32 8.36 -2.01 -9.72
N GLN A 33 7.57 -2.85 -9.05
CA GLN A 33 6.99 -4.04 -9.68
C GLN A 33 5.62 -3.79 -10.32
N GLY A 34 4.88 -2.77 -9.86
CA GLY A 34 3.59 -2.37 -10.43
C GLY A 34 2.54 -3.48 -10.37
N LEU A 35 1.54 -3.34 -9.49
CA LEU A 35 0.36 -4.20 -9.55
C LEU A 35 -0.58 -3.64 -10.63
N ALA A 36 -0.76 -4.35 -11.75
CA ALA A 36 -1.79 -4.15 -12.79
C ALA A 36 -2.74 -2.92 -12.65
N ASN A 37 -2.29 -1.72 -13.05
CA ASN A 37 -3.04 -0.44 -13.01
C ASN A 37 -3.45 0.07 -11.62
N TRP A 38 -2.86 -0.45 -10.56
CA TRP A 38 -3.00 0.02 -9.19
C TRP A 38 -1.86 0.98 -8.83
N GLU A 39 -2.23 2.17 -8.42
CA GLU A 39 -1.33 3.18 -7.87
C GLU A 39 -1.30 3.05 -6.34
N LEU A 40 -0.10 2.90 -5.77
CA LEU A 40 0.08 2.98 -4.32
C LEU A 40 -0.21 4.42 -3.86
N VAL A 41 -1.12 4.55 -2.90
CA VAL A 41 -1.50 5.83 -2.29
C VAL A 41 -0.68 6.07 -1.03
N ASN A 42 -0.61 5.08 -0.14
CA ASN A 42 0.09 5.22 1.13
C ASN A 42 0.38 3.84 1.75
N VAL A 43 1.37 3.80 2.65
CA VAL A 43 1.59 2.69 3.59
C VAL A 43 1.53 3.24 5.00
N VAL A 44 0.54 2.82 5.79
CA VAL A 44 0.33 3.32 7.15
C VAL A 44 0.51 2.24 8.20
N PRO A 45 1.16 2.53 9.33
CA PRO A 45 1.15 1.67 10.49
C PRO A 45 -0.27 1.37 11.00
N SER A 46 -0.56 0.11 11.30
CA SER A 46 -1.78 -0.30 11.99
C SER A 46 -1.44 -1.22 13.16
N GLY A 47 -1.84 -0.84 14.36
CA GLY A 47 -1.57 -1.60 15.57
C GLY A 47 -0.08 -1.87 15.83
N ASN A 48 0.19 -2.97 16.53
CA ASN A 48 1.54 -3.30 17.00
C ASN A 48 2.42 -3.90 15.90
N ASN A 49 1.86 -4.71 15.01
CA ASN A 49 2.61 -5.56 14.08
C ASN A 49 2.03 -5.56 12.65
N ALA A 50 1.25 -4.55 12.27
CA ALA A 50 0.70 -4.48 10.91
C ALA A 50 1.01 -3.16 10.20
N LEU A 51 1.02 -3.24 8.88
CA LEU A 51 1.03 -2.13 7.94
C LEU A 51 -0.18 -2.31 7.01
N TYR A 52 -0.83 -1.20 6.68
CA TYR A 52 -1.83 -1.16 5.63
C TYR A 52 -1.23 -0.50 4.40
N ALA A 53 -1.20 -1.24 3.30
CA ALA A 53 -0.89 -0.67 1.99
C ALA A 53 -2.21 -0.34 1.28
N ILE A 54 -2.37 0.94 0.94
CA ILE A 54 -3.59 1.47 0.30
C ILE A 54 -3.28 1.71 -1.16
N TYR A 55 -4.12 1.17 -2.04
CA TYR A 55 -4.01 1.32 -3.48
C TYR A 55 -5.27 1.96 -4.04
N LYS A 56 -5.12 2.61 -5.19
CA LYS A 56 -6.24 3.04 -6.02
C LYS A 56 -6.05 2.55 -7.45
N LYS A 57 -7.14 2.24 -8.14
CA LYS A 57 -7.16 2.06 -9.60
C LYS A 57 -8.31 2.88 -10.19
N PRO A 58 -8.20 3.37 -11.43
CA PRO A 58 -9.34 4.03 -12.06
C PRO A 58 -10.47 3.01 -12.26
N LEU A 59 -11.71 3.42 -11.94
CA LEU A 59 -12.90 2.73 -12.44
C LEU A 59 -12.92 2.94 -13.95
N THR A 60 -12.77 1.85 -14.70
CA THR A 60 -12.98 1.82 -16.16
C THR A 60 -14.36 2.32 -16.52
#